data_AF-H9X9H5-F1
#
_entry.id   AF-H9X9H5-F1
#
_cell.length_a   1.000
_cell.length_b   1.000
_cell.length_c   1.000
_cell.angle_alpha   90.00
_cell.angle_beta   90.00
_cell.angle_gamma   90.00
#
_symmetry.space_group_name_H-M   'P 1'
#
loop_
_entity.id
_entity.type
_entity.pdbx_description
1 polymer ?
#
loop_
_entity_poly.entity_id
_entity_poly.type
_entity_poly.pdbx_seq_one_letter_code
_entity_poly.pdbx_strand_id
1 'polypeptide(L)' 'LSFPSQTNSKYGGQFSYCLPDFGSSTSSGSFSVGQGSIPASAVFTPLVSNLLYPTFYFVGLNGISVGGERLSIPTAVL' A
#
# COMPACT_ATOMS: atom_id res chain seq x y z
N LEU A 1 11.60 -2.75 -13.02
CA LEU A 1 11.84 -1.29 -13.04
C LEU A 1 10.52 -0.58 -12.72
N SER A 2 10.47 0.25 -11.68
CA SER A 2 9.26 1.02 -11.29
C SER A 2 9.59 2.49 -11.09
N PHE A 3 8.60 3.39 -11.17
CA PHE A 3 8.82 4.81 -10.93
C PHE A 3 9.34 5.12 -9.50
N PRO A 4 8.77 4.55 -8.41
CA PRO A 4 9.33 4.73 -7.07
C PRO A 4 10.77 4.25 -6.94
N SER A 5 11.14 3.13 -7.57
CA SER A 5 12.50 2.60 -7.50
C SER A 5 13.54 3.52 -8.17
N GLN A 6 13.18 4.14 -9.30
CA GLN A 6 14.07 5.04 -10.04
C GLN A 6 14.35 6.35 -9.30
N THR A 7 13.42 6.78 -8.45
CA THR A 7 13.53 8.06 -7.73
C THR A 7 14.00 7.90 -6.28
N ASN A 8 14.29 6.66 -5.86
CA ASN A 8 14.67 6.31 -4.49
C ASN A 8 15.88 7.11 -3.99
N SER A 9 16.93 7.23 -4.79
CA SER A 9 18.16 7.96 -4.41
C SER A 9 17.91 9.45 -4.09
N LYS A 10 16.88 10.05 -4.71
CA LYS A 10 16.55 11.47 -4.53
C LYS A 10 15.48 11.70 -3.45
N TYR A 11 14.50 10.82 -3.35
CA TYR A 11 13.32 11.02 -2.50
C TYR A 11 13.18 9.99 -1.36
N GLY A 12 14.20 9.14 -1.15
CA GLY A 12 14.25 8.20 -0.02
C GLY A 12 13.25 7.05 -0.11
N GLY A 13 12.75 6.75 -1.31
CA GLY A 13 11.90 5.57 -1.57
C GLY A 13 10.49 5.67 -0.99
N GLN A 14 10.07 6.85 -0.53
CA GLN A 14 8.76 7.11 0.02
C GLN A 14 7.83 7.67 -1.06
N PHE A 15 6.61 7.16 -1.14
CA PHE A 15 5.57 7.67 -2.03
C PHE A 15 4.19 7.40 -1.45
N SER A 16 3.18 8.12 -1.92
CA SER A 16 1.78 7.90 -1.60
C SER A 16 0.90 8.18 -2.80
N TYR A 17 -0.29 7.60 -2.80
CA TYR A 17 -1.29 7.87 -3.82
C TYR A 17 -2.69 7.93 -3.22
N CYS A 18 -3.50 8.82 -3.75
CA CYS A 18 -4.94 8.85 -3.53
C CYS A 18 -5.60 8.42 -4.84
N LEU A 19 -6.22 7.24 -4.87
CA LEU A 19 -6.92 6.77 -6.06
C LEU A 19 -8.23 7.54 -6.21
N PRO A 20 -8.58 7.97 -7.43
CA PRO A 20 -9.90 8.55 -7.69
C PRO A 20 -10.98 7.48 -7.59
N ASP A 21 -12.23 7.93 -7.51
CA ASP A 21 -13.39 7.04 -7.58
C ASP A 21 -13.38 6.22 -8.88
N PHE A 22 -13.53 4.91 -8.72
CA PHE A 22 -13.50 3.99 -9.85
C PHE A 22 -14.62 4.33 -10.86
N GLY A 23 -14.23 4.64 -12.11
CA GLY A 23 -15.16 4.98 -13.18
C GLY A 23 -15.66 6.43 -13.20
N SER A 24 -15.19 7.28 -12.28
CA SER A 24 -15.52 8.71 -12.30
C SER A 24 -14.69 9.45 -13.36
N SER A 25 -15.36 10.25 -14.19
CA SER A 25 -14.72 11.16 -15.15
C SER A 25 -14.41 12.53 -14.57
N THR A 26 -14.91 12.83 -13.37
CA THR A 26 -14.80 14.13 -12.70
C THR A 26 -13.86 14.10 -11.50
N SER A 27 -13.50 12.92 -11.00
CA SER A 27 -12.56 12.76 -9.89
C SER A 27 -11.13 12.68 -10.39
N SER A 28 -10.22 13.43 -9.76
CA SER A 28 -8.78 13.29 -9.95
C SER A 28 -8.14 12.64 -8.73
N GLY A 29 -7.12 11.80 -8.99
CA GLY A 29 -6.26 11.24 -7.95
C GLY A 29 -5.00 12.06 -7.76
N SER A 30 -4.16 11.64 -6.81
CA SER A 30 -2.85 12.23 -6.59
C SER A 30 -1.78 11.15 -6.46
N PHE A 31 -0.56 11.50 -6.84
CA PHE A 31 0.63 10.67 -6.64
C PHE A 31 1.76 11.59 -6.19
N SER A 32 2.30 11.33 -5.00
CA SER A 32 3.33 12.15 -4.36
C SER A 32 4.53 11.30 -3.99
N VAL A 33 5.74 11.88 -4.06
CA VAL A 33 7.00 11.19 -3.76
C VAL A 33 7.84 12.02 -2.81
N GLY A 34 8.50 11.37 -1.85
CA GLY A 34 9.39 11.99 -0.88
C GLY A 34 8.84 12.03 0.53
N GLN A 35 9.65 12.54 1.47
CA GLN A 35 9.31 12.63 2.90
C GLN A 35 7.92 13.25 3.17
N GLY A 36 7.54 14.29 2.41
CA GLY A 36 6.25 14.96 2.56
C GLY A 36 5.05 14.19 1.99
N SER A 37 5.26 13.03 1.35
CA SER A 37 4.15 12.27 0.76
C SER A 37 3.34 11.49 1.79
N ILE A 38 3.91 11.21 2.97
CA ILE A 38 3.26 10.39 3.99
C ILE A 38 2.48 11.29 4.97
N PRO A 39 1.16 11.12 5.12
CA PRO A 39 0.38 11.89 6.09
C PRO A 39 0.82 11.60 7.52
N ALA A 40 0.77 12.61 8.40
CA ALA A 40 1.08 12.44 9.82
C ALA A 40 0.15 11.45 10.55
N SER A 41 -1.05 11.23 10.01
CA SER A 41 -2.04 10.28 10.52
C SER A 41 -1.90 8.86 9.96
N ALA A 42 -0.85 8.58 9.19
CA ALA A 42 -0.62 7.25 8.62
C ALA A 42 -0.39 6.21 9.72
N VAL A 43 -0.96 5.02 9.52
CA VAL A 43 -0.69 3.84 10.35
C VAL A 43 0.14 2.86 9.53
N PHE A 44 1.15 2.27 10.15
CA PHE A 44 2.15 1.47 9.44
C PHE A 44 2.03 -0.02 9.76
N THR A 45 2.40 -0.83 8.77
CA THR A 45 2.62 -2.27 8.88
C THR A 45 3.86 -2.64 8.06
N PRO A 46 4.63 -3.69 8.42
CA PRO A 46 5.78 -4.10 7.64
C PRO A 46 5.41 -4.49 6.20
N LEU A 47 6.21 -4.02 5.24
CA LEU A 47 6.15 -4.49 3.85
C LEU A 47 6.85 -5.85 3.75
N VAL A 48 6.16 -6.84 3.21
CA VAL A 48 6.64 -8.22 3.07
C VAL A 48 7.21 -8.43 1.67
N SER A 49 8.41 -9.01 1.60
CA SER A 49 9.04 -9.40 0.33
C SER A 49 8.61 -10.81 -0.07
N ASN A 50 8.20 -10.99 -1.32
CA ASN A 50 7.89 -12.31 -1.87
C ASN A 50 8.91 -12.68 -2.97
N LEU A 51 9.65 -13.77 -2.78
CA LEU A 51 10.68 -14.19 -3.74
C LEU A 51 10.12 -14.66 -5.09
N LEU A 52 8.89 -15.18 -5.12
CA LEU A 52 8.19 -15.56 -6.36
C LEU A 52 7.64 -14.34 -7.10
N TYR A 53 7.31 -13.28 -6.37
CA TYR A 53 6.67 -12.07 -6.89
C TYR A 53 7.35 -10.79 -6.36
N PRO A 54 8.64 -10.56 -6.68
CA PRO A 54 9.47 -9.53 -6.02
C PRO A 54 9.10 -8.08 -6.39
N THR A 55 8.19 -7.88 -7.34
CA THR A 55 7.76 -6.55 -7.80
C THR A 55 6.52 -6.02 -7.10
N PHE A 56 5.77 -6.87 -6.40
CA PHE A 56 4.51 -6.49 -5.75
C PHE A 56 4.72 -6.12 -4.28
N TYR A 57 3.82 -5.29 -3.77
CA TYR A 57 3.80 -4.86 -2.38
C TYR A 57 2.88 -5.80 -1.58
N PHE A 58 3.44 -6.59 -0.66
CA PHE A 58 2.67 -7.46 0.21
C PHE A 58 2.65 -6.91 1.63
N VAL A 59 1.55 -7.18 2.34
CA VAL A 59 1.42 -6.92 3.78
C VAL A 59 0.94 -8.20 4.45
N GLY A 60 1.34 -8.42 5.70
CA GLY A 60 0.83 -9.52 6.51
C GLY A 60 -0.54 -9.19 7.07
N LEU A 61 -1.52 -10.08 6.88
CA LEU A 61 -2.86 -9.93 7.44
C LEU A 61 -3.01 -10.85 8.65
N ASN A 62 -3.45 -10.29 9.78
CA ASN A 62 -3.74 -11.10 10.95
C ASN A 62 -5.17 -11.67 10.94
N GLY A 63 -6.06 -11.17 10.08
CA GLY A 63 -7.45 -11.61 9.99
C GLY A 63 -8.32 -10.60 9.26
N ILE A 64 -9.59 -10.97 9.01
CA ILE A 64 -10.58 -10.17 8.30
C ILE A 64 -11.85 -10.13 9.14
N SER A 65 -12.56 -8.99 9.14
CA SER A 65 -13.83 -8.82 9.87
C SER A 65 -14.89 -8.21 8.98
N VAL A 66 -16.16 -8.58 9.20
CA VAL A 66 -17.33 -8.08 8.45
C VAL A 66 -18.38 -7.65 9.48
N GLY A 67 -18.86 -6.40 9.39
CA GLY A 67 -19.82 -5.88 10.36
C GLY A 67 -19.33 -5.86 11.82
N GLY A 68 -18.01 -5.86 12.04
CA GLY A 68 -17.39 -5.95 13.36
C GLY A 68 -17.14 -7.37 13.87
N GLU A 69 -17.62 -8.40 13.16
CA GLU A 69 -17.41 -9.80 13.52
C GLU A 69 -16.21 -10.38 12.76
N ARG A 70 -15.29 -11.03 13.48
CA ARG A 70 -14.06 -11.59 12.91
C ARG A 70 -14.32 -12.94 12.26
N LEU A 71 -13.88 -13.08 11.01
CA LEU A 71 -14.02 -14.33 10.25
C LEU A 71 -13.07 -15.41 10.77
N SER A 72 -13.55 -16.65 10.84
CA SER A 72 -12.75 -17.82 11.20
C SER A 72 -11.93 -18.31 10.00
N ILE A 73 -10.81 -17.65 9.71
CA ILE A 73 -9.89 -18.01 8.63
C ILE A 73 -8.71 -18.81 9.21
N PRO A 74 -8.37 -20.00 8.66
CA PRO A 74 -7.18 -20.74 9.10
C PRO A 74 -5.90 -19.93 8.93
N THR A 75 -5.02 -19.97 9.92
CA THR A 75 -3.73 -19.24 9.90
C THR A 75 -2.80 -19.67 8.78
N ALA A 76 -2.97 -20.88 8.23
CA ALA A 76 -2.17 -21.37 7.11
C ALA A 76 -2.41 -20.62 5.78
N VAL A 77 -3.48 -19.84 5.68
CA VAL A 77 -3.85 -19.07 4.48
C VAL A 77 -3.94 -17.56 4.74
N LEU A 78 -3.55 -17.12 5.94
CA LEU A 78 -3.35 -15.71 6.29
C LEU A 78 -1.88 -15.33 6.08
#